data_AF-A0A8J7DSL9-F1
#
_entry.id   AF-A0A8J7DSL9-F1
#
_cell.length_a   1.000
_cell.length_b   1.000
_cell.length_c   1.000
_cell.angle_alpha   90.00
_cell.angle_beta   90.00
_cell.angle_gamma   90.00
#
_symmetry.space_group_name_H-M   'P 1'
#
loop_
_entity.id
_entity.type
_entity.pdbx_description
1 polymer ?
#
loop_
_entity_poly.entity_id
_entity_poly.type
_entity_poly.pdbx_seq_one_letter_code
_entity_poly.pdbx_strand_id
1 'polypeptide(L)'
;MTRLLGFHKIVASAGALVTLGLGAVPAIAQPESYCDDPGAVEAADTTRDLELEQFGVELAIPSNFRAMLLNNGTVKIVDPGTYELLVCVARGGKALGRGYAQTRVRTVENPDSLDLRQLVEQTIRENQEISPYTFDGQQGYLATRESSDQPVGIPDSYAALWIDTDDAPGAVVISTSCDCSGQRDRLLSLLERSKRLDSS
;
A
#
# COMPACT_ATOMS: atom_id res chain seq x y z
N MET A 1 -2.67 40.43 78.77
CA MET A 1 -1.45 40.11 79.55
C MET A 1 -1.16 38.64 79.26
N THR A 2 -0.07 38.20 78.64
CA THR A 2 1.34 38.42 79.01
C THR A 2 2.23 38.05 77.80
N ARG A 3 3.31 38.82 77.60
CA ARG A 3 4.41 38.60 76.63
C ARG A 3 5.22 37.34 76.96
N LEU A 4 5.88 36.74 75.97
CA LEU A 4 7.27 36.19 75.97
C LEU A 4 7.57 35.64 74.56
N LEU A 5 8.43 36.25 73.73
CA LEU A 5 9.92 36.27 73.70
C LEU A 5 10.58 35.06 72.99
N GLY A 6 11.40 35.38 71.97
CA GLY A 6 12.52 34.58 71.47
C GLY A 6 12.14 33.46 70.49
N PHE A 7 12.88 33.16 69.41
CA PHE A 7 14.31 33.30 69.16
C PHE A 7 14.60 33.35 67.64
N HIS A 8 15.67 34.05 67.27
CA HIS A 8 16.28 34.03 65.93
C HIS A 8 16.83 32.64 65.58
N LYS A 9 16.57 32.19 64.34
CA LYS A 9 17.49 31.32 63.60
C LYS A 9 17.59 31.78 62.15
N ILE A 10 18.74 32.37 61.85
CA ILE A 10 19.29 32.58 60.52
C ILE A 10 19.51 31.18 59.92
N VAL A 11 18.79 30.85 58.85
CA VAL A 11 19.11 29.66 58.04
C VAL A 11 19.77 30.17 56.76
N ALA A 12 21.00 29.71 56.58
CA ALA A 12 21.85 29.99 55.44
C ALA A 12 21.15 29.59 54.14
N SER A 13 21.05 30.56 53.23
CA SER A 13 20.67 30.38 51.84
C SER A 13 21.75 29.55 51.12
N ALA A 14 21.53 28.24 51.02
CA ALA A 14 22.25 27.40 50.07
C ALA A 14 21.75 27.76 48.66
N GLY A 15 22.58 28.48 47.91
CA GLY A 15 22.36 28.74 46.49
C GLY A 15 22.41 27.42 45.73
N ALA A 16 21.25 26.91 45.32
CA ALA A 16 21.16 25.87 44.32
C ALA A 16 21.51 26.50 42.97
N LEU A 17 22.73 26.22 42.49
CA LEU A 17 23.12 26.41 41.09
C LEU A 17 22.21 25.53 40.24
N VAL A 18 21.19 26.14 39.64
CA VAL A 18 20.46 25.56 38.52
C VAL A 18 21.45 25.49 37.37
N THR A 19 22.07 24.33 37.20
CA THR A 19 22.74 23.98 35.96
C THR A 19 21.66 23.90 34.89
N LEU A 20 21.61 24.93 34.05
CA LEU A 20 20.94 24.89 32.76
C LEU A 20 21.55 23.72 32.00
N GLY A 21 20.93 22.55 32.12
CA GLY A 21 21.14 21.46 31.19
C GLY A 21 20.85 22.02 29.81
N LEU A 22 21.92 22.22 29.04
CA LEU A 22 21.86 22.41 27.60
C LEU A 22 20.98 21.27 27.09
N GLY A 23 19.71 21.59 26.83
CA GLY A 23 18.80 20.68 26.19
C GLY A 23 19.50 20.22 24.93
N ALA A 24 19.83 18.93 24.87
CA ALA A 24 20.11 18.29 23.62
C ALA A 24 18.84 18.48 22.80
N VAL A 25 18.80 19.54 21.99
CA VAL A 25 17.81 19.69 20.94
C VAL A 25 17.94 18.39 20.16
N PRO A 26 16.89 17.56 20.06
CA PRO A 26 16.98 16.32 19.33
C PRO A 26 17.54 16.67 17.95
N ALA A 27 18.71 16.13 17.63
CA ALA A 27 19.28 16.27 16.31
C ALA A 27 18.28 15.63 15.36
N ILE A 28 17.54 16.46 14.63
CA ILE A 28 16.72 16.00 13.52
C ILE A 28 17.73 15.49 12.50
N ALA A 29 17.87 14.16 12.42
CA ALA A 29 18.67 13.52 11.39
C ALA A 29 18.20 14.06 10.04
N GLN A 30 19.03 14.89 9.41
CA GLN A 30 18.79 15.35 8.06
C GLN A 30 18.94 14.12 7.17
N PRO A 31 17.94 13.71 6.39
CA PRO A 31 18.13 12.66 5.42
C PRO A 31 19.02 13.19 4.30
N GLU A 32 20.32 12.94 4.41
CA GLU A 32 21.31 13.46 3.46
C GLU A 32 21.51 12.57 2.23
N SER A 33 20.88 11.39 2.15
CA SER A 33 21.03 10.50 0.99
C SER A 33 19.76 10.42 0.15
N TYR A 34 19.91 10.70 -1.14
CA TYR A 34 18.98 10.18 -2.15
C TYR A 34 19.00 8.66 -2.11
N CYS A 35 17.86 8.06 -2.41
CA CYS A 35 17.78 6.61 -2.58
C CYS A 35 18.42 6.22 -3.89
N ASP A 36 19.33 5.25 -3.85
CA ASP A 36 19.74 4.55 -5.05
C ASP A 36 18.53 3.87 -5.68
N ASP A 37 18.44 3.98 -7.00
CA ASP A 37 17.35 3.41 -7.77
C ASP A 37 17.90 2.29 -8.66
N PRO A 38 17.78 1.02 -8.24
CA PRO A 38 18.27 -0.11 -9.03
C PRO A 38 17.44 -0.36 -10.30
N GLY A 39 16.38 0.42 -10.55
CA GLY A 39 15.48 0.24 -11.68
C GLY A 39 14.46 -0.88 -11.46
N ALA A 40 13.80 -1.30 -12.54
CA ALA A 40 12.93 -2.46 -12.51
C ALA A 40 13.77 -3.74 -12.55
N VAL A 41 13.52 -4.65 -11.61
CA VAL A 41 14.15 -5.98 -11.62
C VAL A 41 13.17 -6.98 -12.20
N GLU A 42 13.64 -7.73 -13.20
CA GLU A 42 12.83 -8.73 -13.90
C GLU A 42 12.25 -9.79 -12.94
N ALA A 43 11.07 -10.28 -13.29
CA ALA A 43 10.43 -11.38 -12.57
C ALA A 43 11.27 -12.65 -12.69
N ALA A 44 11.40 -13.39 -11.58
CA ALA A 44 11.96 -14.73 -11.62
C ALA A 44 11.05 -15.69 -12.41
N ASP A 45 11.65 -16.67 -13.08
CA ASP A 45 10.92 -17.72 -13.82
C ASP A 45 10.07 -18.62 -12.89
N THR A 46 10.45 -18.69 -11.61
CA THR A 46 9.73 -19.44 -10.57
C THR A 46 8.70 -18.58 -9.87
N THR A 47 7.57 -19.18 -9.49
CA THR A 47 6.54 -18.53 -8.67
C THR A 47 6.56 -19.04 -7.22
N ARG A 48 5.89 -18.29 -6.35
CA ARG A 48 5.52 -18.70 -4.99
C ARG A 48 4.09 -18.27 -4.70
N ASP A 49 3.44 -18.98 -3.80
CA ASP A 49 2.09 -18.66 -3.38
C ASP A 49 2.14 -17.56 -2.31
N LEU A 50 1.24 -16.59 -2.43
CA LEU A 50 1.02 -15.52 -1.49
C LEU A 50 -0.44 -15.59 -1.04
N GLU A 51 -0.66 -16.22 0.10
CA GLU A 51 -1.95 -16.24 0.76
C GLU A 51 -2.24 -14.86 1.37
N LEU A 52 -3.42 -14.32 1.05
CA LEU A 52 -3.94 -13.08 1.60
C LEU A 52 -5.29 -13.38 2.25
N GLU A 53 -5.23 -14.00 3.42
CA GLU A 53 -6.41 -14.44 4.18
C GLU A 53 -7.45 -13.34 4.36
N GLN A 54 -7.03 -12.09 4.64
CA GLN A 54 -7.95 -10.95 4.80
C GLN A 54 -8.74 -10.57 3.52
N PHE A 55 -8.42 -11.19 2.39
CA PHE A 55 -9.09 -11.00 1.11
C PHE A 55 -9.62 -12.32 0.53
N GLY A 56 -9.49 -13.47 1.22
CA GLY A 56 -9.95 -14.75 0.72
C GLY A 56 -9.30 -15.20 -0.60
N VAL A 57 -8.05 -14.78 -0.88
CA VAL A 57 -7.35 -15.11 -2.12
C VAL A 57 -5.91 -15.57 -1.90
N GLU A 58 -5.44 -16.42 -2.80
CA GLU A 58 -4.04 -16.84 -2.92
C GLU A 58 -3.52 -16.44 -4.29
N LEU A 59 -2.42 -15.69 -4.32
CA LEU A 59 -1.82 -15.19 -5.56
C LEU A 59 -0.49 -15.88 -5.87
N ALA A 60 -0.35 -16.46 -7.06
CA ALA A 60 0.92 -16.99 -7.55
C ALA A 60 1.81 -15.88 -8.14
N ILE A 61 2.72 -15.34 -7.32
CA ILE A 61 3.58 -14.21 -7.71
C ILE A 61 5.00 -14.69 -8.00
N PRO A 62 5.82 -13.94 -8.77
CA PRO A 62 7.23 -14.28 -8.96
C PRO A 62 7.96 -14.43 -7.62
N SER A 63 8.84 -15.42 -7.50
CA SER A 63 9.48 -15.77 -6.23
C SER A 63 10.36 -14.66 -5.65
N ASN A 64 10.92 -13.80 -6.51
CA ASN A 64 11.70 -12.64 -6.12
C ASN A 64 10.85 -11.41 -5.76
N PHE A 65 9.54 -11.42 -6.00
CA PHE A 65 8.66 -10.30 -5.68
C PHE A 65 8.29 -10.31 -4.19
N ARG A 66 8.01 -9.12 -3.65
CA ARG A 66 7.64 -8.94 -2.23
C ARG A 66 6.26 -8.32 -2.12
N ALA A 67 5.57 -8.69 -1.04
CA ALA A 67 4.30 -8.10 -0.65
C ALA A 67 4.51 -7.12 0.51
N MET A 68 3.79 -6.00 0.50
CA MET A 68 3.83 -4.97 1.52
C MET A 68 2.42 -4.58 1.91
N LEU A 69 2.06 -4.75 3.18
CA LEU A 69 0.82 -4.24 3.74
C LEU A 69 0.96 -2.75 4.03
N LEU A 70 0.03 -1.94 3.52
CA LEU A 70 -0.04 -0.51 3.78
C LEU A 70 -0.96 -0.21 4.96
N ASN A 71 -0.80 0.98 5.56
CA ASN A 71 -1.61 1.42 6.70
C ASN A 71 -3.12 1.49 6.41
N ASN A 72 -3.52 1.55 5.14
CA ASN A 72 -4.92 1.55 4.70
C ASN A 72 -5.44 0.14 4.38
N GLY A 73 -4.72 -0.92 4.79
CA GLY A 73 -5.10 -2.32 4.54
C GLY A 73 -4.77 -2.83 3.13
N THR A 74 -4.37 -1.98 2.18
CA THR A 74 -3.98 -2.44 0.83
C THR A 74 -2.68 -3.23 0.89
N VAL A 75 -2.63 -4.37 0.19
CA VAL A 75 -1.39 -5.10 -0.07
C VAL A 75 -0.84 -4.70 -1.43
N LYS A 76 0.40 -4.21 -1.46
CA LYS A 76 1.17 -3.97 -2.68
C LYS A 76 2.11 -5.13 -2.95
N ILE A 77 2.13 -5.63 -4.17
CA ILE A 77 3.13 -6.60 -4.65
C ILE A 77 4.10 -5.85 -5.57
N VAL A 78 5.38 -5.91 -5.26
CA VAL A 78 6.43 -5.09 -5.88
C VAL A 78 7.63 -5.93 -6.29
N ASP A 79 8.28 -5.52 -7.38
CA ASP A 79 9.57 -6.08 -7.81
C ASP A 79 10.70 -5.70 -6.81
N PRO A 80 11.82 -6.43 -6.80
CA PRO A 80 12.95 -6.16 -5.90
C PRO A 80 13.43 -4.70 -5.92
N GLY A 81 13.55 -4.09 -7.10
CA GLY A 81 14.09 -2.75 -7.20
C GLY A 81 13.14 -1.69 -6.64
N THR A 82 11.84 -1.83 -6.91
CA THR A 82 10.81 -1.00 -6.27
C THR A 82 10.80 -1.21 -4.75
N TYR A 83 10.97 -2.44 -4.26
CA TYR A 83 11.03 -2.72 -2.83
C TYR A 83 12.20 -2.00 -2.15
N GLU A 84 13.40 -2.07 -2.72
CA GLU A 84 14.59 -1.39 -2.18
C GLU A 84 14.40 0.12 -2.09
N LEU A 85 13.83 0.72 -3.15
CA LEU A 85 13.48 2.14 -3.16
C LEU A 85 12.49 2.48 -2.03
N LEU A 86 11.42 1.69 -1.88
CA LEU A 86 10.42 1.91 -0.83
C LEU A 86 11.01 1.77 0.58
N VAL A 87 11.91 0.81 0.81
CA VAL A 87 12.61 0.64 2.10
C VAL A 87 13.51 1.85 2.40
N CYS A 88 14.23 2.36 1.39
CA CYS A 88 15.04 3.57 1.57
C CYS A 88 14.18 4.79 1.93
N VAL A 89 13.07 5.01 1.22
CA VAL A 89 12.13 6.11 1.51
C VAL A 89 11.56 5.97 2.92
N ALA A 90 11.18 4.75 3.34
CA ALA A 90 10.68 4.49 4.69
C ALA A 90 11.72 4.80 5.79
N ARG A 91 13.03 4.79 5.47
CA ARG A 91 14.13 5.17 6.37
C ARG A 91 14.47 6.66 6.33
N GLY A 92 13.66 7.47 5.63
CA GLY A 92 13.82 8.91 5.51
C GLY A 92 14.53 9.36 4.23
N GLY A 93 15.00 8.44 3.38
CA GLY A 93 15.66 8.79 2.12
C GLY A 93 14.73 9.49 1.13
N LYS A 94 15.31 10.20 0.16
CA LYS A 94 14.55 10.89 -0.90
C LYS A 94 14.64 10.11 -2.21
N ALA A 95 13.51 9.64 -2.72
CA ALA A 95 13.44 9.06 -4.05
C ALA A 95 13.54 10.14 -5.14
N LEU A 96 14.34 9.90 -6.17
CA LEU A 96 14.22 10.59 -7.44
C LEU A 96 13.06 9.95 -8.20
N GLY A 97 12.12 10.76 -8.69
CA GLY A 97 10.85 10.25 -9.20
C GLY A 97 11.02 9.25 -10.35
N ARG A 98 10.39 8.08 -10.23
CA ARG A 98 10.23 7.09 -11.30
C ARG A 98 8.80 6.56 -11.36
N GLY A 99 8.37 6.21 -12.57
CA GLY A 99 7.24 5.31 -12.77
C GLY A 99 7.57 3.91 -12.26
N TYR A 100 6.57 3.19 -11.76
CA TYR A 100 6.70 1.77 -11.49
C TYR A 100 5.38 1.07 -11.73
N ALA A 101 5.46 -0.12 -12.33
CA ALA A 101 4.33 -1.03 -12.40
C ALA A 101 4.04 -1.54 -10.99
N GLN A 102 2.76 -1.63 -10.65
CA GLN A 102 2.32 -2.09 -9.34
C GLN A 102 1.16 -3.05 -9.48
N THR A 103 1.22 -4.11 -8.68
CA THR A 103 0.08 -4.98 -8.41
C THR A 103 -0.44 -4.66 -7.01
N ARG A 104 -1.76 -4.53 -6.86
CA ARG A 104 -2.40 -4.21 -5.58
C ARG A 104 -3.57 -5.14 -5.31
N VAL A 105 -3.77 -5.47 -4.05
CA VAL A 105 -4.97 -6.15 -3.54
C VAL A 105 -5.54 -5.30 -2.42
N ARG A 106 -6.83 -5.00 -2.49
CA ARG A 106 -7.51 -4.15 -1.51
C ARG A 106 -9.00 -4.47 -1.46
N THR A 107 -9.65 -4.08 -0.39
CA THR A 107 -11.10 -4.07 -0.28
C THR A 107 -11.68 -2.74 -0.76
N VAL A 108 -12.86 -2.79 -1.35
CA VAL A 108 -13.76 -1.66 -1.58
C VAL A 108 -15.00 -1.88 -0.76
N GLU A 109 -15.27 -0.96 0.15
CA GLU A 109 -16.47 -0.99 0.98
C GLU A 109 -17.72 -0.89 0.11
N ASN A 110 -18.79 -1.57 0.54
CA ASN A 110 -20.10 -1.53 -0.10
C ASN A 110 -21.19 -1.16 0.92
N PRO A 111 -21.16 0.08 1.46
CA PRO A 111 -22.10 0.49 2.51
C PRO A 111 -23.56 0.50 2.04
N ASP A 112 -23.78 0.72 0.75
CA ASP A 112 -25.10 0.78 0.14
C ASP A 112 -25.63 -0.60 -0.29
N SER A 113 -24.86 -1.68 -0.03
CA SER A 113 -25.24 -3.07 -0.37
C SER A 113 -25.62 -3.24 -1.85
N LEU A 114 -24.89 -2.56 -2.73
CA LEU A 114 -25.05 -2.67 -4.18
C LEU A 114 -24.67 -4.06 -4.66
N ASP A 115 -25.23 -4.51 -5.78
CA ASP A 115 -24.66 -5.68 -6.45
C ASP A 115 -23.25 -5.38 -6.97
N LEU A 116 -22.42 -6.41 -7.14
CA LEU A 116 -21.01 -6.23 -7.51
C LEU A 116 -20.84 -5.41 -8.80
N ARG A 117 -21.73 -5.57 -9.78
CA ARG A 117 -21.64 -4.81 -11.03
C ARG A 117 -21.92 -3.33 -10.79
N GLN A 118 -22.97 -3.01 -10.05
CA GLN A 118 -23.30 -1.65 -9.66
C GLN A 118 -22.17 -1.00 -8.86
N LEU A 119 -21.55 -1.73 -7.93
CA LEU A 119 -20.41 -1.25 -7.16
C LEU A 119 -19.22 -0.92 -8.07
N VAL A 120 -18.92 -1.79 -9.05
CA VAL A 120 -17.87 -1.55 -10.05
C VAL A 120 -18.21 -0.30 -10.86
N GLU A 121 -19.41 -0.21 -11.42
CA GLU A 121 -19.88 0.93 -12.22
C GLU A 121 -19.83 2.26 -11.45
N GLN A 122 -20.12 2.25 -10.15
CA GLN A 122 -20.03 3.43 -9.28
C GLN A 122 -18.59 3.83 -8.95
N THR A 123 -17.67 2.87 -8.88
CA THR A 123 -16.30 3.11 -8.37
C THR A 123 -15.27 3.38 -9.45
N ILE A 124 -15.44 2.84 -10.66
CA ILE A 124 -14.48 3.01 -11.75
C ILE A 124 -14.61 4.39 -12.40
N ARG A 125 -13.60 4.79 -13.18
CA ARG A 125 -13.63 6.05 -13.95
C ARG A 125 -14.46 5.89 -15.23
N GLU A 126 -15.03 6.98 -15.72
CA GLU A 126 -15.88 7.03 -16.92
C GLU A 126 -15.26 6.40 -18.20
N ASN A 127 -13.93 6.30 -18.27
CA ASN A 127 -13.21 5.76 -19.42
C ASN A 127 -12.74 4.31 -19.24
N GLN A 128 -13.37 3.57 -18.34
CA GLN A 128 -13.05 2.17 -18.09
C GLN A 128 -14.14 1.26 -18.62
N GLU A 129 -13.71 0.23 -19.34
CA GLU A 129 -14.59 -0.81 -19.85
C GLU A 129 -14.75 -1.90 -18.81
N ILE A 130 -15.99 -2.35 -18.62
CA ILE A 130 -16.33 -3.45 -17.72
C ILE A 130 -16.68 -4.67 -18.57
N SER A 131 -16.05 -5.79 -18.27
CA SER A 131 -16.40 -7.09 -18.85
C SER A 131 -16.59 -8.13 -17.76
N PRO A 132 -17.53 -9.08 -17.90
CA PRO A 132 -17.63 -10.21 -16.98
C PRO A 132 -16.35 -11.04 -17.04
N TYR A 133 -15.92 -11.54 -15.88
CA TYR A 133 -14.77 -12.45 -15.76
C TYR A 133 -15.09 -13.54 -14.75
N THR A 134 -14.50 -14.73 -14.92
CA THR A 134 -14.65 -15.83 -13.97
C THR A 134 -13.30 -16.09 -13.33
N PHE A 135 -13.21 -15.89 -12.01
CA PHE A 135 -12.02 -16.14 -11.22
C PHE A 135 -12.29 -17.33 -10.30
N ASP A 136 -11.58 -18.43 -10.52
CA ASP A 136 -11.71 -19.65 -9.73
C ASP A 136 -13.17 -20.12 -9.55
N GLY A 137 -13.91 -20.16 -10.67
CA GLY A 137 -15.32 -20.54 -10.70
C GLY A 137 -16.31 -19.48 -10.17
N GLN A 138 -15.84 -18.38 -9.59
CA GLN A 138 -16.68 -17.28 -9.13
C GLN A 138 -16.82 -16.20 -10.20
N GLN A 139 -18.04 -15.68 -10.35
CA GLN A 139 -18.31 -14.50 -11.17
C GLN A 139 -17.66 -13.25 -10.56
N GLY A 140 -16.94 -12.50 -11.39
CA GLY A 140 -16.42 -11.17 -11.10
C GLY A 140 -16.52 -10.26 -12.32
N TYR A 141 -15.87 -9.09 -12.22
CA TYR A 141 -15.83 -8.11 -13.29
C TYR A 141 -14.41 -7.59 -13.50
N LEU A 142 -13.96 -7.62 -14.75
CA LEU A 142 -12.71 -7.04 -15.19
C LEU A 142 -12.98 -5.62 -15.67
N ALA A 143 -12.31 -4.64 -15.05
CA ALA A 143 -12.32 -3.24 -15.44
C ALA A 143 -10.97 -2.87 -16.07
N THR A 144 -10.98 -2.49 -17.34
CA THR A 144 -9.78 -2.11 -18.12
C THR A 144 -9.88 -0.67 -18.61
N ARG A 145 -8.76 0.01 -18.81
CA ARG A 145 -8.74 1.30 -19.52
C ARG A 145 -8.25 1.10 -20.95
N GLU A 146 -9.15 1.21 -21.92
CA GLU A 146 -8.76 1.32 -23.32
C GLU A 146 -8.25 2.73 -23.63
N SER A 147 -7.24 2.84 -24.48
CA SER A 147 -6.67 4.12 -24.95
C SER A 147 -7.07 4.37 -26.39
N SER A 148 -8.38 4.39 -26.65
CA SER A 148 -8.89 4.67 -27.98
C SER A 148 -9.06 6.18 -28.26
N ASP A 149 -9.23 7.03 -27.23
CA ASP A 149 -9.71 8.42 -27.45
C ASP A 149 -8.79 9.56 -26.98
N GLN A 150 -7.53 9.29 -26.58
CA GLN A 150 -6.59 10.36 -26.18
C GLN A 150 -5.25 10.22 -26.92
N PRO A 151 -4.77 11.28 -27.62
CA PRO A 151 -3.47 11.26 -28.29
C PRO A 151 -2.27 11.22 -27.33
N VAL A 152 -2.50 11.20 -26.01
CA VAL A 152 -1.48 11.31 -24.96
C VAL A 152 -1.65 10.25 -23.85
N GLY A 153 -2.46 9.22 -24.08
CA GLY A 153 -2.70 8.12 -23.13
C GLY A 153 -1.85 6.89 -23.42
N ILE A 154 -1.46 6.15 -22.38
CA ILE A 154 -0.82 4.85 -22.54
C ILE A 154 -1.92 3.77 -22.56
N PRO A 155 -2.12 3.06 -23.70
CA PRO A 155 -3.08 1.96 -23.79
C PRO A 155 -2.84 0.94 -22.71
N ASP A 156 -3.93 0.43 -22.13
CA ASP A 156 -3.86 -0.69 -21.20
C ASP A 156 -2.90 -0.44 -20.02
N SER A 157 -2.93 0.80 -19.50
CA SER A 157 -2.15 1.25 -18.34
C SER A 157 -2.76 0.84 -16.99
N TYR A 158 -3.95 0.24 -17.02
CA TYR A 158 -4.67 -0.21 -15.84
C TYR A 158 -5.61 -1.38 -16.17
N ALA A 159 -5.56 -2.40 -15.33
CA ALA A 159 -6.56 -3.46 -15.27
C ALA A 159 -6.89 -3.79 -13.81
N ALA A 160 -8.14 -4.16 -13.54
CA ALA A 160 -8.55 -4.62 -12.22
C ALA A 160 -9.64 -5.69 -12.31
N LEU A 161 -9.48 -6.75 -11.54
CA LEU A 161 -10.53 -7.72 -11.25
C LEU A 161 -11.23 -7.31 -9.96
N TRP A 162 -12.55 -7.37 -9.99
CA TRP A 162 -13.45 -7.21 -8.86
C TRP A 162 -14.19 -8.51 -8.59
N ILE A 163 -14.16 -8.97 -7.35
CA ILE A 163 -14.86 -10.17 -6.88
C ILE A 163 -15.47 -9.90 -5.51
N ASP A 164 -16.57 -10.55 -5.20
CA ASP A 164 -17.08 -10.63 -3.83
C ASP A 164 -16.33 -11.74 -3.08
N THR A 165 -16.14 -11.61 -1.78
CA THR A 165 -15.55 -12.67 -0.95
C THR A 165 -16.22 -12.65 0.41
N ASP A 166 -16.38 -13.81 1.05
CA ASP A 166 -16.95 -13.88 2.40
C ASP A 166 -15.99 -13.28 3.46
N ASP A 167 -14.70 -13.18 3.15
CA ASP A 167 -13.63 -12.74 4.05
C ASP A 167 -13.45 -11.21 4.15
N ALA A 168 -14.13 -10.43 3.29
CA ALA A 168 -13.95 -8.99 3.22
C ALA A 168 -15.29 -8.23 3.17
N PRO A 169 -15.45 -7.11 3.89
CA PRO A 169 -16.65 -6.29 3.81
C PRO A 169 -16.69 -5.54 2.47
N GLY A 170 -17.51 -6.02 1.53
CA GLY A 170 -17.65 -5.45 0.18
C GLY A 170 -16.95 -6.30 -0.86
N ALA A 171 -16.22 -5.66 -1.78
CA ALA A 171 -15.54 -6.34 -2.89
C ALA A 171 -14.02 -6.32 -2.74
N VAL A 172 -13.37 -7.41 -3.12
CA VAL A 172 -11.92 -7.50 -3.26
C VAL A 172 -11.53 -7.06 -4.68
N VAL A 173 -10.51 -6.22 -4.76
CA VAL A 173 -9.98 -5.67 -6.00
C VAL A 173 -8.52 -6.05 -6.17
N ILE A 174 -8.23 -6.86 -7.18
CA ILE A 174 -6.87 -7.20 -7.61
C ILE A 174 -6.57 -6.37 -8.85
N SER A 175 -5.62 -5.44 -8.77
CA SER A 175 -5.32 -4.53 -9.89
C SER A 175 -3.84 -4.48 -10.25
N THR A 176 -3.59 -4.23 -11.53
CA THR A 176 -2.28 -3.89 -12.09
C THR A 176 -2.37 -2.49 -12.69
N SER A 177 -1.32 -1.69 -12.52
CA SER A 177 -1.24 -0.39 -13.16
C SER A 177 0.20 0.01 -13.41
N CYS A 178 0.44 0.73 -14.50
CA CYS A 178 1.75 1.23 -14.89
C CYS A 178 1.57 2.47 -15.77
N ASP A 179 2.62 3.29 -15.90
CA ASP A 179 2.82 4.19 -17.03
C ASP A 179 3.37 3.43 -18.25
N CYS A 180 2.85 2.23 -18.50
CA CYS A 180 3.20 1.34 -19.60
C CYS A 180 1.99 0.47 -19.96
N SER A 181 1.96 -0.07 -21.18
CA SER A 181 0.88 -0.93 -21.66
C SER A 181 0.99 -2.35 -21.13
N GLY A 182 0.00 -3.20 -21.44
CA GLY A 182 0.02 -4.64 -21.12
C GLY A 182 -0.43 -4.97 -19.69
N GLN A 183 -1.09 -4.04 -18.99
CA GLN A 183 -1.54 -4.31 -17.62
C GLN A 183 -2.67 -5.35 -17.58
N ARG A 184 -3.53 -5.42 -18.60
CA ARG A 184 -4.55 -6.47 -18.73
C ARG A 184 -3.91 -7.84 -18.81
N ASP A 185 -3.01 -8.05 -19.77
CA ASP A 185 -2.38 -9.37 -19.97
C ASP A 185 -1.58 -9.81 -18.74
N ARG A 186 -0.90 -8.85 -18.09
CA ARG A 186 -0.19 -9.09 -16.84
C ARG A 186 -1.13 -9.50 -15.70
N LEU A 187 -2.30 -8.86 -15.59
CA LEU A 187 -3.30 -9.22 -14.59
C LEU A 187 -3.88 -10.60 -14.88
N LEU A 188 -4.27 -10.87 -16.13
CA LEU A 188 -4.83 -12.18 -16.52
C LEU A 188 -3.84 -13.31 -16.25
N SER A 189 -2.57 -13.14 -16.62
CA SER A 189 -1.50 -14.11 -16.33
C SER A 189 -1.28 -14.35 -14.83
N LEU A 190 -1.56 -13.37 -13.98
CA LEU A 190 -1.55 -13.55 -12.52
C LEU A 190 -2.77 -14.34 -12.07
N LEU A 191 -3.97 -13.94 -12.52
CA LEU A 191 -5.25 -14.54 -12.13
C LEU A 191 -5.38 -16.01 -12.54
N GLU A 192 -4.90 -16.38 -13.72
CA GLU A 192 -4.92 -17.78 -14.22
C GLU A 192 -4.15 -18.77 -13.33
N ARG A 193 -3.19 -18.27 -12.54
CA ARG A 193 -2.38 -19.07 -11.62
C ARG A 193 -2.76 -18.85 -10.16
N SER A 194 -3.74 -17.98 -9.92
CA SER A 194 -4.20 -17.61 -8.59
C SER A 194 -5.54 -18.29 -8.30
N LYS A 195 -5.88 -18.43 -7.02
CA LYS A 195 -7.11 -19.10 -6.60
C LYS A 195 -7.76 -18.37 -5.44
N ARG A 196 -9.01 -18.72 -5.14
CA ARG A 196 -9.65 -18.32 -3.90
C ARG A 196 -9.19 -19.24 -2.77
N LEU A 197 -9.19 -18.71 -1.55
CA LEU A 197 -9.04 -19.54 -0.37
C LEU A 197 -10.40 -20.17 -0.05
N ASP A 198 -10.38 -21.42 0.39
CA ASP A 198 -11.58 -22.08 0.90
C ASP A 198 -12.01 -21.35 2.19
N SER A 199 -13.29 -20.98 2.28
CA SER A 199 -13.82 -20.39 3.51
C SER A 199 -13.75 -21.44 4.64
N SER A 200 -13.02 -21.10 5.71
CA SER A 200 -12.79 -21.96 6.88
C SER A 200 -14.00 -22.01 7.82
#